data_AF-A0A933PN47-F1
#
_entry.id   AF-A0A933PN47-F1
#
_cell.length_a   1.000
_cell.length_b   1.000
_cell.length_c   1.000
_cell.angle_alpha   90.00
_cell.angle_beta   90.00
_cell.angle_gamma   90.00
#
_symmetry.space_group_name_H-M   'P 1'
#
loop_
_entity.id
_entity.type
_entity.pdbx_description
1 polymer ?
#
loop_
_entity_poly.entity_id
_entity_poly.type
_entity_poly.pdbx_seq_one_letter_code
_entity_poly.pdbx_strand_id
1 'polypeptide(L)' 'MARAFARCFASAEGQRVLAHLTAITRDRALGPEASDTALRHLEGQRHLVLHIRALAERGRLG' A
#
# COMPACT_ATOMS: atom_id res chain seq x y z
N MET A 1 -4.40 -14.74 7.71
CA MET A 1 -3.57 -13.59 7.26
C MET A 1 -4.12 -12.23 7.68
N ALA A 2 -5.38 -11.87 7.41
CA ALA A 2 -5.95 -10.56 7.79
C ALA A 2 -5.65 -10.10 9.24
N ARG A 3 -5.87 -10.95 10.26
CA ARG A 3 -5.52 -10.63 11.67
C ARG A 3 -4.04 -10.32 11.90
N ALA A 4 -3.13 -10.98 11.17
CA ALA A 4 -1.70 -10.70 11.29
C ALA A 4 -1.34 -9.33 10.73
N PHE A 5 -1.93 -8.96 9.58
CA PHE A 5 -1.82 -7.62 9.00
C PHE A 5 -2.42 -6.56 9.93
N ALA A 6 -3.61 -6.81 10.48
CA ALA A 6 -4.23 -5.90 11.44
C ALA A 6 -3.32 -5.65 12.65
N ARG A 7 -2.74 -6.69 13.26
CA ARG A 7 -1.78 -6.54 14.37
C ARG A 7 -0.50 -5.82 13.96
N CYS A 8 0.07 -6.17 12.80
CA CYS A 8 1.30 -5.55 12.30
C CYS A 8 1.14 -4.04 12.10
N PHE A 9 -0.01 -3.62 11.56
CA PHE A 9 -0.33 -2.22 11.31
C PHE A 9 -1.11 -1.55 12.46
N ALA A 10 -1.24 -2.17 13.64
CA ALA A 10 -1.92 -1.56 14.79
C ALA A 10 -1.03 -0.56 15.55
N SER A 11 0.30 -0.65 15.40
CA SER A 11 1.26 0.24 16.07
C SER A 11 1.45 1.55 15.30
N ALA A 12 1.94 2.58 16.00
CA ALA A 12 2.29 3.86 15.37
C ALA A 12 3.31 3.68 14.23
N GLU A 13 4.34 2.86 14.43
CA GLU A 13 5.34 2.57 13.39
C GLU A 13 4.75 1.79 12.22
N GLY A 14 3.84 0.84 12.47
CA GLY A 14 3.10 0.17 11.41
C GLY A 14 2.32 1.17 10.55
N GLN A 15 1.60 2.09 11.18
CA GLN A 15 0.88 3.16 10.47
C GLN A 15 1.81 4.07 9.66
N ARG A 16 2.99 4.42 10.21
CA ARG A 16 4.01 5.20 9.47
C ARG A 16 4.52 4.47 8.25
N VAL A 17 4.78 3.17 8.36
CA VAL A 17 5.17 2.33 7.21
C VAL A 17 4.05 2.29 6.16
N LEU A 18 2.79 2.07 6.57
CA LEU A 18 1.67 2.02 5.63
C LEU A 18 1.44 3.37 4.92
N ALA A 19 1.61 4.48 5.65
CA ALA A 19 1.56 5.83 5.09
C ALA A 19 2.70 6.06 4.10
N HIS A 20 3.94 5.66 4.44
CA HIS A 20 5.09 5.77 3.55
C HIS A 20 4.88 4.97 2.25
N LEU A 21 4.43 3.70 2.35
CA LEU A 21 4.11 2.88 1.18
C LEU A 21 3.03 3.53 0.31
N THR A 22 2.01 4.13 0.94
CA THR A 22 0.94 4.85 0.22
C THR A 22 1.50 6.07 -0.53
N ALA A 23 2.37 6.84 0.11
CA ALA A 23 2.99 8.03 -0.48
C ALA A 23 3.84 7.70 -1.71
N ILE A 24 4.67 6.65 -1.65
CA ILE A 24 5.59 6.31 -2.75
C ILE A 24 4.91 5.53 -3.90
N THR A 25 3.66 5.08 -3.72
CA THR A 25 2.93 4.27 -4.72
C THR A 25 1.65 4.94 -5.20
N ARG A 26 0.65 5.07 -4.32
CA ARG A 26 -0.69 5.56 -4.65
C ARG A 26 -0.69 7.05 -4.91
N ASP A 27 -0.02 7.80 -4.04
CA ASP A 27 -0.02 9.26 -4.11
C ASP A 27 1.11 9.78 -5.02
N ARG A 28 1.94 8.86 -5.55
CA ARG A 28 2.98 9.17 -6.52
C ARG A 28 2.40 9.38 -7.91
N ALA A 29 2.64 10.56 -8.47
CA ALA A 29 2.42 10.86 -9.88
C ALA A 29 3.70 10.62 -10.70
N LEU A 30 3.52 10.20 -11.95
CA LEU A 30 4.57 10.13 -12.96
C LEU A 30 4.31 11.21 -14.00
N GLY A 31 5.38 11.78 -14.58
CA GLY A 31 5.26 12.77 -15.63
C GLY A 31 4.76 12.18 -16.96
N PRO A 32 4.39 13.03 -17.93
CA PRO A 32 3.86 12.57 -19.22
C PRO A 32 4.84 11.70 -20.00
N GLU A 33 6.16 11.91 -19.82
CA GLU A 33 7.23 11.15 -20.47
C GLU A 33 7.52 9.80 -19.80
N ALA A 34 6.69 9.35 -18.86
CA ALA A 34 6.90 8.08 -18.18
C ALA A 34 6.67 6.90 -19.12
N SER A 35 7.61 5.94 -19.12
CA SER A 35 7.49 4.75 -19.95
C SER A 35 6.37 3.82 -19.50
N ASP A 36 5.81 3.05 -20.43
CA ASP A 36 4.82 2.00 -20.15
C ASP A 36 5.30 0.99 -19.09
N THR A 37 6.60 0.71 -19.05
CA THR A 37 7.19 -0.18 -18.04
C THR A 37 7.15 0.46 -16.65
N ALA A 38 7.45 1.76 -16.54
CA ALA A 38 7.36 2.49 -15.27
C ALA A 38 5.90 2.58 -14.79
N LEU A 39 4.96 2.85 -15.70
CA LEU A 39 3.52 2.89 -15.40
C LEU A 39 3.03 1.54 -14.86
N ARG A 40 3.31 0.45 -15.58
CA ARG A 40 2.91 -0.91 -15.16
C ARG A 40 3.57 -1.33 -13.86
N HIS A 41 4.83 -0.99 -13.65
CA HIS A 41 5.52 -1.27 -12.40
C HIS A 41 4.86 -0.55 -11.22
N LEU A 42 4.56 0.75 -11.37
CA LEU A 42 3.87 1.52 -10.34
C LEU A 42 2.47 0.97 -10.05
N GLU A 43 1.76 0.53 -11.08
CA GLU A 43 0.43 -0.07 -10.91
C GLU A 43 0.49 -1.39 -10.12
N GLY A 44 1.49 -2.23 -10.38
CA GLY A 44 1.75 -3.43 -9.58
C GLY A 44 2.01 -3.10 -8.10
N GLN A 45 2.79 -2.05 -7.83
CA GLN A 45 3.03 -1.58 -6.46
C GLN A 45 1.75 -1.07 -5.79
N ARG A 46 0.92 -0.30 -6.50
CA ARG A 46 -0.37 0.21 -6.01
C ARG A 46 -1.32 -0.93 -5.64
N HIS A 47 -1.46 -1.92 -6.51
CA HIS A 47 -2.26 -3.10 -6.24
C HIS A 47 -1.82 -3.80 -4.94
N LEU A 48 -0.51 -4.01 -4.76
CA LEU A 48 0.03 -4.64 -3.56
C LEU A 48 -0.28 -3.83 -2.29
N VAL A 49 -0.05 -2.51 -2.30
CA VAL A 49 -0.33 -1.64 -1.14
C VAL A 49 -1.82 -1.62 -0.80
N LEU A 50 -2.69 -1.57 -1.81
CA LEU A 50 -4.14 -1.65 -1.62
C LEU A 50 -4.55 -3.00 -1.02
N HIS A 51 -3.96 -4.11 -1.49
CA HIS A 51 -4.23 -5.43 -0.95
C HIS A 51 -3.82 -5.56 0.52
N ILE A 52 -2.64 -5.06 0.88
CA ILE A 52 -2.15 -4.99 2.27
C ILE A 52 -3.12 -4.20 3.15
N ARG A 53 -3.53 -3.01 2.69
CA ARG A 53 -4.49 -2.16 3.41
C ARG A 53 -5.84 -2.86 3.60
N ALA A 54 -6.35 -3.54 2.57
CA ALA A 54 -7.58 -4.30 2.64
C ALA A 54 -7.51 -5.47 3.64
N LEU A 55 -6.39 -6.19 3.69
CA LEU A 55 -6.16 -7.23 4.70
C LEU A 55 -6.12 -6.68 6.13
N ALA A 56 -5.46 -5.53 6.32
CA ALA A 56 -5.37 -4.88 7.63
C ALA A 56 -6.75 -4.37 8.10
N GLU A 57 -7.55 -3.78 7.22
CA GLU A 57 -8.92 -3.35 7.52
C GLU A 57 -9.82 -4.53 7.87
N ARG A 58 -9.84 -5.57 7.02
CA ARG A 58 -10.62 -6.79 7.27
C ARG A 58 -10.27 -7.47 8.58
N GLY A 59 -9.00 -7.46 8.97
CA GLY A 59 -8.55 -8.05 10.23
C GLY A 59 -8.85 -7.21 11.47
N ARG A 60 -9.27 -5.94 11.31
CA ARG A 60 -9.75 -5.09 12.40
C ARG A 60 -11.25 -5.25 12.65
N LEU A 61 -12.02 -5.63 11.62
CA LEU A 61 -13.47 -5.79 11.67
C LEU A 61 -13.95 -7.16 12.15
N GLY A 62 -13.07 -8.16 12.31
CA GLY A 62 -13.42 -9.51 12.76
C GLY A 62 -12.34 -10.17 13.58
#